data_AF-A0A285P600-F1
#
_entry.id   AF-A0A285P600-F1
#
_cell.length_a   1.000
_cell.length_b   1.000
_cell.length_c   1.000
_cell.angle_alpha   90.00
_cell.angle_beta   90.00
_cell.angle_gamma   90.00
#
_symmetry.space_group_name_H-M   'P 1'
#
loop_
_entity.id
_entity.type
_entity.pdbx_description
1 polymer ?
#
loop_
_entity_poly.entity_id
_entity_poly.type
_entity_poly.pdbx_seq_one_letter_code
_entity_poly.pdbx_strand_id
1 'polypeptide(L)' 'MQNSVFEGEITEAKLRILKDELKKIIDDNYDSVLIYKFRTKQYYEREALGIEKPSHEDFII' A
#
# COMPACT_ATOMS: atom_id res chain seq x y z
N MET A 1 -13.61 4.87 6.80
CA MET A 1 -13.36 3.42 6.94
C MET A 1 -12.63 2.96 5.68
N GLN A 2 -11.31 2.82 5.70
CA GLN A 2 -10.56 2.30 4.55
C GLN A 2 -10.34 0.81 4.74
N ASN A 3 -11.01 -0.01 3.92
CA ASN A 3 -11.04 -1.47 4.12
C ASN A 3 -9.93 -2.22 3.38
N SER A 4 -9.34 -1.58 2.36
CA SER A 4 -8.37 -2.15 1.44
C SER A 4 -7.13 -1.26 1.38
N VAL A 5 -6.29 -1.35 2.41
CA VAL A 5 -4.95 -0.74 2.46
C VAL A 5 -3.93 -1.87 2.37
N PHE A 6 -2.95 -1.70 1.50
CA PHE A 6 -1.80 -2.59 1.42
C PHE A 6 -0.55 -1.73 1.64
N GLU A 7 0.30 -2.18 2.55
CA GLU A 7 1.48 -1.46 3.01
C GLU A 7 2.66 -2.43 3.02
N GLY A 8 3.86 -1.98 2.67
CA GLY A 8 5.04 -2.83 2.67
C GLY A 8 6.22 -2.24 1.90
N GLU A 9 7.38 -2.85 2.10
CA GLU A 9 8.58 -2.49 1.35
C GLU A 9 8.54 -3.09 -0.06
N ILE A 10 8.89 -2.28 -1.06
CA ILE A 10 8.93 -2.71 -2.45
C ILE A 10 10.09 -2.01 -3.17
N THR A 11 10.81 -2.75 -4.01
CA THR A 11 11.86 -2.17 -4.85
C THR A 11 11.25 -1.38 -6.01
N GLU A 12 11.96 -0.40 -6.55
CA GLU A 12 11.48 0.38 -7.72
C GLU A 12 11.09 -0.51 -8.91
N ALA A 13 11.87 -1.57 -9.15
CA ALA A 13 11.60 -2.52 -10.23
C ALA A 13 10.27 -3.26 -10.01
N LYS A 14 10.03 -3.75 -8.80
CA LYS A 14 8.77 -4.42 -8.45
C LYS A 14 7.59 -3.45 -8.44
N LEU A 15 7.79 -2.21 -7.98
CA LEU A 15 6.74 -1.18 -8.01
C LEU A 15 6.33 -0.83 -9.43
N ARG A 16 7.27 -0.80 -10.38
CA ARG A 16 6.96 -0.61 -11.80
C ARG A 16 6.10 -1.75 -12.33
N ILE A 17 6.49 -3.00 -12.07
CA ILE A 17 5.72 -4.18 -12.47
C ILE A 17 4.31 -4.13 -11.88
N LEU A 18 4.18 -3.84 -10.58
CA LEU A 18 2.88 -3.72 -9.91
C LEU A 18 1.98 -2.67 -10.58
N LYS A 19 2.52 -1.48 -10.91
CA LYS A 19 1.74 -0.45 -11.61
C LYS A 19 1.25 -0.92 -12.98
N ASP A 20 2.07 -1.67 -13.71
CA ASP A 20 1.70 -2.21 -15.03
C ASP A 20 0.66 -3.34 -14.90
N GLU A 21 0.69 -4.13 -13.83
CA GLU A 21 -0.31 -5.15 -13.53
C GLU A 21 -1.63 -4.53 -13.10
N LEU A 22 -1.61 -3.53 -12.20
CA LEU A 22 -2.80 -2.81 -11.73
C LEU A 22 -3.56 -2.18 -12.89
N LYS A 23 -2.86 -1.52 -13.82
CA LYS A 23 -3.48 -0.92 -15.02
C LYS A 23 -4.21 -1.92 -15.92
N LYS A 24 -3.89 -3.21 -15.84
CA LYS A 24 -4.57 -4.25 -16.65
C LYS A 24 -5.87 -4.73 -16.01
N ILE A 25 -6.08 -4.44 -14.73
CA ILE A 25 -7.20 -4.99 -13.95
C ILE A 25 -8.20 -3.92 -13.50
N ILE A 26 -7.79 -2.64 -13.40
CA ILE A 26 -8.67 -1.55 -13.01
C ILE A 26 -9.52 -1.08 -14.19
N ASP A 27 -10.75 -0.62 -13.92
CA ASP A 27 -11.54 0.17 -14.87
C ASP A 27 -11.29 1.65 -14.63
N ASP A 28 -10.59 2.32 -15.56
CA ASP A 28 -10.20 3.72 -15.44
C ASP A 28 -11.40 4.70 -15.31
N ASN A 29 -12.64 4.28 -15.58
CA ASN A 29 -13.83 5.13 -15.42
C ASN A 29 -14.46 5.05 -14.03
N TYR A 30 -14.15 4.01 -13.26
CA TYR A 30 -14.82 3.72 -11.98
C TYR A 30 -13.83 3.55 -10.83
N ASP A 31 -12.65 3.03 -11.12
CA ASP A 31 -11.66 2.67 -10.11
C ASP A 31 -10.56 3.73 -10.00
N SER A 32 -9.96 3.79 -8.82
CA SER A 32 -8.76 4.60 -8.59
C SER A 32 -7.83 3.90 -7.61
N VAL A 33 -6.52 4.08 -7.83
CA VAL A 33 -5.47 3.56 -6.95
C VAL A 33 -4.55 4.72 -6.56
N LEU A 34 -4.44 4.96 -5.26
CA LEU A 34 -3.50 5.93 -4.70
C LEU A 34 -2.26 5.19 -4.18
N ILE A 35 -1.07 5.64 -4.60
CA ILE A 35 0.21 5.08 -4.16
C ILE A 35 0.98 6.15 -3.41
N TYR A 36 1.08 5.98 -2.09
CA TYR A 36 1.96 6.79 -1.24
C TYR A 36 3.34 6.15 -1.19
N LYS A 37 4.38 6.95 -1.43
CA LYS A 37 5.77 6.49 -1.43
C LYS A 37 6.59 7.32 -0.47
N PHE A 38 7.22 6.65 0.49
CA PHE A 38 8.06 7.28 1.51
C PHE A 38 9.52 6.87 1.29
N ARG A 39 10.46 7.82 1.50
CA ARG A 39 11.90 7.56 1.32
C ARG A 39 12.52 6.83 2.50
N THR A 40 12.00 7.03 3.70
CA THR A 40 12.47 6.41 4.94
C THR A 40 11.26 6.07 5.82
N LYS A 41 11.35 5.00 6.61
CA LYS A 41 10.31 4.62 7.58
C LYS A 41 10.10 5.62 8.72
N GLN A 42 11.02 6.57 8.89
CA GLN A 42 11.01 7.52 10.01
C GLN A 42 9.86 8.53 10.01
N TYR A 43 9.17 8.73 8.88
CA TYR A 43 8.19 9.81 8.72
C TYR A 43 6.74 9.32 8.64
N TYR A 44 6.46 8.10 9.06
CA TYR A 44 5.10 7.60 9.11
C TYR A 44 4.72 7.28 10.56
N GLU A 45 3.73 8.01 11.08
CA GLU A 45 3.05 7.70 12.34
C GLU A 45 1.74 7.03 11.97
N ARG A 46 1.52 5.81 12.48
CA ARG A 46 0.29 5.06 12.26
C ARG A 46 -0.52 5.10 13.55
N GLU A 47 -1.63 5.80 13.50
CA GLU A 47 -2.66 5.79 14.54
C GLU A 47 -3.87 5.01 14.02
N ALA A 48 -4.31 4.00 14.76
CA ALA A 48 -5.50 3.23 14.44
C ALA A 48 -6.57 3.44 15.50
N LEU A 49 -7.81 3.69 15.04
CA LEU A 49 -8.97 3.78 15.91
C LEU A 49 -9.87 2.56 15.66
N GLY A 50 -10.03 1.70 16.67
CA GLY A 50 -10.86 0.50 16.60
C GLY A 50 -10.07 -0.80 16.45
N ILE A 51 -10.63 -1.79 15.74
CA ILE A 51 -9.99 -3.11 15.57
C ILE A 51 -8.86 -2.99 14.56
N GLU A 52 -7.62 -3.14 15.03
CA GLU A 52 -6.44 -3.15 14.18
C GLU A 52 -6.42 -4.36 13.25
N LYS A 53 -6.06 -4.12 11.98
CA LYS A 53 -5.70 -5.18 11.04
C LYS A 53 -4.18 -5.37 11.05
N PRO A 54 -3.69 -6.60 10.90
CA PRO A 54 -2.26 -6.85 10.77
C PRO A 54 -1.68 -6.08 9.58
N SER A 55 -0.58 -5.38 9.84
CA SER A 55 0.27 -4.70 8.88
C SER A 55 1.46 -5.58 8.51
N HIS A 56 2.16 -5.23 7.43
CA HIS A 56 3.35 -5.97 7.01
C HIS A 56 4.50 -5.90 8.02
N GLU A 57 4.51 -4.90 8.91
CA GLU A 57 5.49 -4.79 9.99
C GLU A 57 5.26 -5.78 11.13
N ASP A 58 4.03 -6.30 11.26
CA ASP A 58 3.68 -7.29 12.28
C ASP A 58 4.22 -8.70 11.93
N PHE A 59 4.83 -8.88 10.76
CA PHE A 59 5.34 -10.16 10.25
C PHE A 59 6.87 -10.28 10.28
N ILE A 60 7.59 -9.35 10.92
CA ILE A 60 9.04 -9.46 11.11
C ILE A 60 9.30 -10.39 12.32
N ILE A 61 9.71 -11.64 12.05
CA ILE A 61 10.27 -12.60 13.03
C ILE A 61 11.79 -12.44 13.09
#